data_AF-A0A077PEV2-F1
#
_entry.id   AF-A0A077PEV2-F1
#
_cell.length_a   1.000
_cell.length_b   1.000
_cell.length_c   1.000
_cell.angle_alpha   90.00
_cell.angle_beta   90.00
_cell.angle_gamma   90.00
#
_symmetry.space_group_name_H-M   'P 1'
#
loop_
_entity.id
_entity.type
_entity.pdbx_description
1 polymer ?
#
loop_
_entity_poly.entity_id
_entity_poly.type
_entity_poly.pdbx_seq_one_letter_code
_entity_poly.pdbx_strand_id
1 'polypeptide(L)'
;MTDIFIGDRTLKDAKIDSHQKKYNSKIFSLYSSHNIKNAVENNVDNRVNIFSKKSFWLVMIGSVLFLFLAIYQVWSFLHVEETLEVNHNNINNTSLQAPVTSQPVTSQPVNSEPTYKLSSYWRITGELNNDKGRFIIIVSKDGVIRLLDRNLFFGSNLTMYGIIDNEKVTYYSGV
;
A
#
# COMPACT_ATOMS: atom_id res chain seq x y z
N MET A 1 -65.21 -3.98 -19.01
CA MET A 1 -64.73 -5.37 -18.91
C MET A 1 -64.35 -5.78 -20.32
N THR A 2 -63.12 -6.21 -20.52
CA THR A 2 -62.63 -6.59 -21.85
C THR A 2 -62.28 -8.06 -21.80
N ASP A 3 -62.97 -8.84 -22.62
CA ASP A 3 -62.80 -10.28 -22.72
C ASP A 3 -61.98 -10.59 -23.97
N ILE A 4 -61.02 -11.50 -23.84
CA ILE A 4 -60.11 -11.92 -24.90
C ILE A 4 -60.45 -13.37 -25.24
N PHE A 5 -60.74 -13.62 -26.51
CA PHE A 5 -61.08 -14.95 -27.04
C PHE A 5 -60.02 -15.39 -28.04
N ILE A 6 -59.83 -16.71 -28.16
CA ILE A 6 -58.95 -17.29 -29.17
C ILE A 6 -59.69 -17.45 -30.49
N GLY A 7 -59.17 -16.84 -31.55
CA GLY A 7 -59.81 -16.86 -32.87
C GLY A 7 -61.04 -15.95 -32.98
N ASP A 8 -61.98 -16.30 -33.84
CA ASP A 8 -63.16 -15.50 -34.22
C ASP A 8 -64.43 -15.87 -33.45
N ARG A 9 -64.44 -17.00 -32.73
CA ARG A 9 -65.62 -17.51 -32.02
C ARG A 9 -65.66 -17.04 -30.56
N THR A 10 -66.79 -16.46 -30.14
CA THR A 10 -67.04 -15.96 -28.77
C THR A 10 -67.70 -17.01 -27.87
N LEU A 11 -67.16 -18.23 -27.88
CA LEU A 11 -67.64 -19.32 -27.02
C LEU A 11 -66.98 -19.23 -25.63
N LYS A 12 -67.65 -19.74 -24.59
CA LYS A 12 -67.12 -19.78 -23.22
C LYS A 12 -65.78 -20.53 -23.15
N ASP A 13 -65.67 -21.65 -23.85
CA ASP A 13 -64.46 -22.48 -23.88
C ASP A 13 -63.31 -21.84 -24.67
N ALA A 14 -63.60 -20.85 -25.52
CA ALA A 14 -62.62 -20.11 -26.30
C ALA A 14 -62.12 -18.83 -25.59
N LYS A 15 -62.62 -18.53 -24.38
CA LYS A 15 -62.21 -17.35 -23.60
C LYS A 15 -60.85 -17.60 -22.95
N ILE A 16 -59.85 -16.86 -23.38
CA ILE A 16 -58.48 -16.95 -22.85
C ILE A 16 -58.38 -16.16 -21.55
N ASP A 17 -58.96 -14.95 -21.53
CA ASP A 17 -58.71 -14.02 -20.44
C ASP A 17 -59.80 -12.94 -20.31
N SER A 18 -59.90 -12.32 -19.14
CA SER A 18 -60.87 -11.28 -18.84
C SER A 18 -60.29 -10.27 -17.86
N HIS A 19 -60.16 -9.03 -18.32
CA HIS A 19 -59.61 -7.95 -17.49
C HIS A 19 -60.57 -6.79 -17.40
N GLN A 20 -60.77 -6.29 -16.18
CA GLN A 20 -61.42 -5.02 -15.94
C GLN A 20 -60.36 -3.92 -15.81
N LYS A 21 -59.87 -3.42 -16.95
CA LYS A 21 -58.97 -2.25 -16.95
C LYS A 21 -59.80 -0.98 -16.79
N LYS A 22 -59.53 -0.21 -15.73
CA LYS A 22 -60.09 1.13 -15.53
C LYS A 22 -59.32 2.14 -16.38
N TYR A 23 -60.03 3.15 -16.89
CA TYR A 23 -59.43 4.25 -17.63
C TYR A 23 -58.36 4.96 -16.78
N ASN A 24 -57.16 5.10 -17.32
CA ASN A 24 -56.07 5.86 -16.71
C ASN A 24 -55.66 6.99 -17.66
N SER A 25 -56.06 8.21 -17.32
CA SER A 25 -55.82 9.40 -18.13
C SER A 25 -54.33 9.69 -18.37
N LYS A 26 -53.45 9.30 -17.44
CA LYS A 26 -51.99 9.50 -17.57
C LYS A 26 -51.37 8.65 -18.68
N ILE A 27 -51.94 7.47 -18.96
CA ILE A 27 -51.46 6.58 -20.02
C ILE A 27 -51.99 7.06 -21.38
N PHE A 28 -53.25 7.51 -21.44
CA PHE A 28 -53.86 7.99 -22.68
C PHE A 28 -53.34 9.35 -23.15
N SER A 29 -52.96 10.24 -22.22
CA SER A 29 -52.36 11.53 -22.59
C SER A 29 -51.07 11.38 -23.41
N LEU A 30 -50.31 10.30 -23.21
CA LEU A 30 -49.09 9.99 -23.98
C LEU A 30 -49.39 9.67 -25.46
N TYR A 31 -50.58 9.15 -25.77
CA TYR A 31 -50.98 8.84 -27.16
C TYR A 31 -51.52 10.05 -27.91
N SER A 32 -51.80 11.16 -27.23
CA SER A 32 -52.31 12.41 -27.79
C SER A 32 -51.18 13.45 -28.01
N SER A 33 -50.01 13.02 -28.50
CA SER A 33 -48.81 13.86 -28.60
C SER A 33 -48.86 14.92 -29.72
N HIS A 34 -49.75 14.78 -30.71
CA HIS A 34 -49.77 15.65 -31.90
C HIS A 34 -50.74 16.83 -31.83
N ASN A 35 -51.52 16.99 -30.75
CA ASN A 35 -52.55 18.04 -30.64
C ASN A 35 -52.30 19.06 -29.50
N ILE A 36 -51.09 19.12 -28.94
CA ILE A 36 -50.76 20.06 -27.86
C ILE A 36 -49.88 21.19 -28.43
N LYS A 37 -50.33 22.45 -28.32
CA LYS A 37 -49.50 23.63 -28.65
C LYS A 37 -48.21 23.59 -27.80
N ASN A 38 -47.04 23.66 -28.46
CA ASN A 38 -45.70 23.57 -27.86
C ASN A 38 -45.28 22.15 -27.37
N ALA A 39 -45.64 21.09 -28.10
CA ALA A 39 -45.02 19.79 -27.89
C ALA A 39 -43.51 19.85 -28.24
N VAL A 40 -42.66 19.73 -27.22
CA VAL A 40 -41.19 19.62 -27.37
C VAL A 40 -40.84 18.14 -27.30
N GLU A 41 -40.15 17.63 -28.32
CA GLU A 41 -39.57 16.29 -28.27
C GLU A 41 -38.49 16.26 -27.20
N ASN A 42 -38.76 15.53 -26.12
CA ASN A 42 -37.74 15.26 -25.11
C ASN A 42 -36.77 14.22 -25.70
N ASN A 43 -35.50 14.57 -25.84
CA ASN A 43 -34.48 13.61 -26.25
C ASN A 43 -34.20 12.67 -25.07
N VAL A 44 -34.79 11.47 -25.10
CA VAL A 44 -34.69 10.47 -24.01
C VAL A 44 -33.57 9.44 -24.26
N ASP A 45 -32.66 9.68 -25.21
CA ASP A 45 -31.59 8.71 -25.48
C ASP A 45 -30.37 8.91 -24.57
N ASN A 46 -30.47 8.38 -23.35
CA ASN A 46 -29.37 8.34 -22.40
C ASN A 46 -28.29 7.29 -22.74
N ARG A 47 -28.38 6.55 -23.85
CA ARG A 47 -27.42 5.47 -24.17
C ARG A 47 -26.03 6.00 -24.53
N VAL A 48 -25.95 7.26 -24.97
CA VAL A 48 -24.69 7.94 -25.33
C VAL A 48 -24.01 8.56 -24.11
N ASN A 49 -24.74 8.81 -23.03
CA ASN A 49 -24.17 9.49 -21.86
C ASN A 49 -23.35 8.53 -20.97
N ILE A 50 -22.03 8.57 -21.11
CA ILE A 50 -21.11 7.75 -20.31
C ILE A 50 -21.13 8.11 -18.82
N PHE A 51 -21.43 9.38 -18.50
CA PHE A 51 -21.50 9.89 -17.11
C PHE A 51 -22.77 9.44 -16.37
N SER A 52 -23.79 8.98 -17.09
CA SER A 52 -25.01 8.42 -16.48
C SER A 52 -24.81 7.00 -15.93
N LYS A 53 -23.70 6.33 -16.25
CA LYS A 53 -23.43 4.96 -15.82
C LYS A 53 -22.78 4.94 -14.44
N LYS A 54 -23.44 4.32 -13.46
CA LYS A 54 -22.92 4.18 -12.09
C LYS A 54 -21.56 3.46 -12.02
N SER A 55 -21.32 2.51 -12.93
CA SER A 55 -20.05 1.80 -13.04
C SER A 55 -18.88 2.70 -13.44
N PHE A 56 -19.12 3.70 -14.30
CA PHE A 56 -18.11 4.70 -14.67
C PHE A 56 -17.69 5.53 -13.46
N TRP A 57 -18.66 5.97 -12.65
CA TRP A 57 -18.37 6.75 -11.44
C TRP A 57 -17.60 5.94 -10.40
N LEU A 58 -17.91 4.64 -10.24
CA LEU A 58 -17.16 3.74 -9.36
C LEU A 58 -15.68 3.64 -9.79
N VAL A 59 -15.41 3.45 -11.08
CA VAL A 59 -14.04 3.35 -11.61
C VAL A 59 -13.31 4.68 -11.46
N MET A 60 -13.97 5.81 -11.74
CA MET A 60 -13.38 7.14 -11.57
C MET A 60 -13.02 7.44 -10.12
N ILE A 61 -13.94 7.18 -9.17
CA ILE A 61 -13.65 7.33 -7.74
C ILE A 61 -12.49 6.41 -7.33
N GLY A 62 -12.50 5.15 -7.78
CA GLY A 62 -11.44 4.19 -7.46
C GLY A 62 -10.08 4.64 -7.97
N SER A 63 -10.01 5.14 -9.21
CA SER A 63 -8.77 5.66 -9.81
C SER A 63 -8.23 6.87 -9.05
N VAL A 64 -9.11 7.79 -8.64
CA VAL A 64 -8.72 8.98 -7.88
C VAL A 64 -8.21 8.56 -6.49
N LEU A 65 -8.91 7.66 -5.80
CA LEU A 65 -8.51 7.16 -4.48
C LEU A 65 -7.15 6.46 -4.54
N PHE A 66 -6.92 5.65 -5.58
CA PHE A 66 -5.66 4.95 -5.79
C PHE A 66 -4.49 5.92 -6.02
N LEU A 67 -4.70 6.99 -6.80
CA LEU A 67 -3.70 8.05 -6.97
C LEU A 67 -3.37 8.75 -5.65
N PHE A 68 -4.38 9.07 -4.83
CA PHE A 68 -4.13 9.65 -3.51
C PHE A 68 -3.36 8.71 -2.60
N LEU A 69 -3.68 7.41 -2.60
CA LEU A 69 -2.95 6.41 -1.82
C LEU A 69 -1.49 6.29 -2.28
N ALA A 70 -1.25 6.29 -3.59
CA ALA A 70 0.09 6.23 -4.15
C ALA A 70 0.93 7.45 -3.75
N ILE A 71 0.36 8.65 -3.87
CA ILE A 71 1.02 9.90 -3.46
C ILE A 71 1.30 9.88 -1.96
N TYR A 72 0.33 9.43 -1.15
CA TYR A 72 0.48 9.32 0.30
C TYR A 72 1.61 8.37 0.70
N GLN A 73 1.69 7.19 0.07
CA GLN A 73 2.76 6.23 0.34
C GLN A 73 4.14 6.79 0.00
N VAL A 74 4.27 7.49 -1.14
CA VAL A 74 5.53 8.13 -1.54
C VAL A 74 5.88 9.25 -0.55
N TRP A 75 4.91 10.07 -0.15
CA TRP A 75 5.15 11.15 0.80
C TRP A 75 5.54 10.63 2.19
N SER A 76 4.84 9.61 2.69
CA SER A 76 5.13 8.94 3.97
C SER A 76 6.51 8.27 3.94
N PHE A 77 6.90 7.63 2.84
CA PHE A 77 8.22 7.03 2.69
C PHE A 77 9.35 8.09 2.74
N LEU A 78 9.10 9.28 2.20
CA LEU A 78 10.08 10.38 2.20
C LEU A 78 10.11 11.17 3.52
N HIS A 79 9.04 11.13 4.32
CA HIS A 79 8.90 11.86 5.59
C HIS A 79 8.64 10.91 6.76
N VAL A 80 9.38 9.80 6.82
CA VAL A 80 9.51 9.04 8.07
C VAL A 80 10.33 9.91 9.03
N GLU A 81 9.65 10.62 9.93
CA GLU A 81 10.32 11.13 11.12
C GLU A 81 10.89 9.93 11.86
N GLU A 82 12.22 9.86 11.96
CA GLU A 82 12.87 8.98 12.91
C GLU A 82 12.43 9.41 14.30
N THR A 83 11.37 8.81 14.84
CA THR A 83 11.12 8.82 16.27
C THR A 83 12.22 7.97 16.91
N LEU A 84 13.40 8.57 17.04
CA LEU A 84 14.47 8.09 17.88
C LEU A 84 13.97 8.21 19.33
N GLU A 85 13.29 7.16 19.82
CA GLU A 85 13.21 6.93 21.25
C GLU A 85 14.62 6.56 21.75
N VAL A 86 15.45 7.59 21.95
CA VAL A 86 16.73 7.48 22.62
C VAL A 86 16.46 7.28 24.10
N ASN A 87 16.36 6.02 24.54
CA ASN A 87 16.53 5.68 25.95
C ASN A 87 18.01 5.85 26.31
N HIS A 88 18.39 7.06 26.70
CA HIS A 88 19.76 7.42 27.10
C HIS A 88 20.02 6.89 28.51
N ASN A 89 20.33 5.60 28.64
CA ASN A 89 20.92 5.08 29.87
C ASN A 89 22.39 5.51 29.92
N ASN A 90 22.62 6.49 30.79
CA ASN A 90 23.88 7.04 31.23
C ASN A 90 24.89 5.93 31.60
N ILE A 91 26.04 5.90 30.91
CA ILE A 91 27.24 5.22 31.41
C ILE A 91 28.36 6.26 31.44
N ASN A 92 28.58 6.80 32.63
CA ASN A 92 29.73 7.63 32.98
C ASN A 92 31.03 6.86 32.73
N ASN A 93 31.76 7.22 31.67
CA ASN A 93 33.16 6.84 31.51
C ASN A 93 34.03 7.98 32.05
N THR A 94 34.45 7.83 33.30
CA THR A 94 35.55 8.59 33.91
C THR A 94 36.85 8.28 33.17
N SER A 95 37.38 9.24 32.41
CA SER A 95 38.77 9.21 31.96
C SER A 95 39.56 10.29 32.70
N LEU A 96 40.48 9.86 33.54
CA LEU A 96 41.55 10.68 34.11
C LEU A 96 42.70 10.71 33.09
N GLN A 97 43.12 11.88 32.61
CA GLN A 97 44.50 12.07 32.13
C GLN A 97 44.91 13.55 32.19
N ALA A 98 46.11 13.79 32.72
CA ALA A 98 46.74 15.06 33.06
C ALA A 98 47.22 15.87 31.83
N PRO A 99 47.62 17.15 31.98
CA PRO A 99 47.83 18.08 30.88
C PRO A 99 49.29 18.15 30.44
N VAL A 100 49.55 18.24 29.13
CA VAL A 100 50.82 18.75 28.59
C VAL A 100 50.63 19.49 27.27
N THR A 101 50.81 20.82 27.38
CA THR A 101 51.59 21.76 26.57
C THR A 101 51.38 21.86 25.04
N SER A 102 51.30 23.12 24.63
CA SER A 102 50.86 23.74 23.37
C SER A 102 51.88 23.82 22.20
N GLN A 103 51.36 23.53 20.99
CA GLN A 103 51.58 24.17 19.66
C GLN A 103 52.89 23.94 18.84
N PRO A 104 52.91 24.15 17.48
CA PRO A 104 51.83 24.06 16.47
C PRO A 104 52.20 23.35 15.12
N VAL A 105 51.14 23.06 14.32
CA VAL A 105 51.02 22.85 12.85
C VAL A 105 51.85 21.77 12.11
N THR A 106 51.17 20.71 11.63
CA THR A 106 50.91 20.42 10.18
C THR A 106 50.38 18.98 10.02
N SER A 107 49.48 18.80 9.06
CA SER A 107 48.74 17.59 8.65
C SER A 107 47.46 17.31 9.45
N GLN A 108 46.33 17.49 8.76
CA GLN A 108 45.03 16.99 9.18
C GLN A 108 45.15 15.47 9.36
N PRO A 109 44.64 14.88 10.45
CA PRO A 109 44.49 13.44 10.51
C PRO A 109 43.47 13.06 9.44
N VAL A 110 43.92 12.39 8.38
CA VAL A 110 43.03 11.56 7.58
C VAL A 110 42.40 10.60 8.59
N ASN A 111 41.12 10.79 8.85
CA ASN A 111 40.32 9.90 9.67
C ASN A 111 40.22 8.57 8.91
N SER A 112 41.28 7.77 8.97
CA SER A 112 41.31 6.44 8.39
C SER A 112 40.29 5.61 9.17
N GLU A 113 39.17 5.30 8.52
CA GLU A 113 38.20 4.38 9.10
C GLU A 113 38.92 3.09 9.52
N PRO A 114 38.61 2.55 10.70
CA PRO A 114 39.23 1.32 11.17
C PRO A 114 38.98 0.21 10.13
N THR A 115 40.07 -0.27 9.52
CA THR A 115 40.01 -1.39 8.59
C THR A 115 39.89 -2.67 9.40
N TYR A 116 38.69 -3.23 9.45
CA TYR A 116 38.44 -4.50 10.13
C TYR A 116 38.77 -5.68 9.20
N LYS A 117 39.46 -6.68 9.75
CA LYS A 117 39.74 -7.95 9.05
C LYS A 117 38.43 -8.72 8.83
N LEU A 118 38.27 -9.38 7.68
CA LEU A 118 37.11 -10.24 7.41
C LEU A 118 37.12 -11.46 8.35
N SER A 119 35.97 -11.76 8.96
CA SER A 119 35.86 -12.87 9.91
C SER A 119 36.05 -14.22 9.22
N SER A 120 36.84 -15.09 9.86
CA SER A 120 37.01 -16.48 9.42
C SER A 120 36.10 -17.45 10.20
N TYR A 121 35.38 -16.95 11.21
CA TYR A 121 34.58 -17.79 12.11
C TYR A 121 33.08 -17.52 12.03
N TRP A 122 32.67 -16.26 11.92
CA TRP A 122 31.25 -15.88 11.87
C TRP A 122 30.79 -15.56 10.44
N ARG A 123 29.54 -15.88 10.13
CA ARG A 123 28.87 -15.49 8.87
C ARG A 123 27.43 -15.06 9.10
N ILE A 124 26.96 -14.10 8.32
CA ILE A 124 25.54 -13.73 8.27
C ILE A 124 24.79 -14.78 7.45
N THR A 125 23.71 -15.32 8.00
CA THR A 125 22.88 -16.34 7.33
C THR A 125 21.52 -15.80 6.91
N GLY A 126 20.98 -14.81 7.62
CA GLY A 126 19.72 -14.19 7.23
C GLY A 126 19.20 -13.17 8.24
N GLU A 127 17.98 -12.72 8.01
CA GLU A 127 17.29 -11.73 8.83
C GLU A 127 15.99 -12.33 9.37
N LEU A 128 15.67 -12.03 10.63
CA LEU A 128 14.41 -12.40 11.27
C LEU A 128 13.65 -11.13 11.64
N ASN A 129 12.48 -10.97 11.04
CA ASN A 129 11.56 -9.87 11.35
C ASN A 129 10.30 -10.44 11.99
N ASN A 130 9.98 -10.00 13.20
CA ASN A 130 8.77 -10.38 13.93
C ASN A 130 8.24 -9.18 14.74
N ASP A 131 7.13 -9.37 15.45
CA ASP A 131 6.50 -8.31 16.27
C ASP A 131 7.41 -7.80 17.41
N LYS A 132 8.49 -8.54 17.73
CA LYS A 132 9.44 -8.19 18.78
C LYS A 132 10.65 -7.40 18.26
N GLY A 133 10.78 -7.24 16.94
CA GLY A 133 11.85 -6.47 16.32
C GLY A 133 12.51 -7.15 15.12
N ARG A 134 13.65 -6.56 14.72
CA ARG A 134 14.44 -7.00 13.56
C ARG A 134 15.78 -7.52 14.06
N PHE A 135 16.09 -8.76 13.71
CA PHE A 135 17.30 -9.43 14.16
C PHE A 135 18.08 -9.97 12.97
N ILE A 136 19.40 -10.03 13.12
CA ILE A 136 20.31 -10.69 12.19
C ILE A 136 20.73 -12.02 12.78
N ILE A 137 20.62 -13.06 11.96
CA ILE A 137 21.03 -14.41 12.29
C ILE A 137 22.47 -14.59 11.80
N ILE A 138 23.38 -14.81 12.74
CA ILE A 138 24.76 -15.19 12.45
C ILE A 138 25.00 -16.64 12.86
N VAL A 139 25.90 -17.30 12.14
CA VAL A 139 26.27 -18.70 12.37
C VAL A 139 27.78 -18.79 12.45
N SER A 140 28.29 -19.54 13.42
CA SER A 140 29.71 -19.85 13.52
C SER A 140 30.09 -21.00 12.59
N LYS A 141 31.39 -21.15 12.33
CA LYS A 141 31.96 -22.30 11.64
C LYS A 141 31.57 -23.65 12.29
N ASP A 142 31.38 -23.65 13.61
CA ASP A 142 30.96 -24.83 14.38
C ASP A 142 29.43 -25.04 14.41
N GLY A 143 28.66 -24.20 13.70
CA GLY A 143 27.20 -24.29 13.63
C GLY A 143 26.44 -23.64 14.78
N VAL A 144 27.12 -22.88 15.65
CA VAL A 144 26.46 -22.13 16.73
C VAL A 144 25.73 -20.93 16.11
N ILE A 145 24.44 -20.80 16.43
CA ILE A 145 23.59 -19.72 15.92
C ILE A 145 23.45 -18.65 17.00
N ARG A 146 23.62 -17.38 16.61
CA ARG A 146 23.30 -16.23 17.46
C ARG A 146 22.35 -15.29 16.74
N LEU A 147 21.43 -14.72 17.51
CA LEU A 147 20.57 -13.63 17.08
C LEU A 147 21.12 -12.34 17.68
N LEU A 148 21.35 -11.36 16.82
CA LEU A 148 21.82 -10.03 17.18
C LEU A 148 20.83 -9.00 16.68
N ASP A 149 20.74 -7.87 17.36
CA ASP A 149 19.90 -6.74 16.93
C ASP A 149 20.38 -6.23 15.56
N ARG A 150 19.45 -5.89 14.67
CA ARG A 150 19.73 -5.27 13.37
C ARG A 150 20.56 -3.98 13.50
N ASN A 151 20.41 -3.24 14.59
CA ASN A 151 21.11 -1.97 14.80
C ASN A 151 22.64 -2.13 14.95
N LEU A 152 23.14 -3.34 15.21
CA LEU A 152 24.57 -3.65 15.27
C LEU A 152 25.21 -3.84 13.88
N PHE A 153 24.39 -3.83 12.84
CA PHE A 153 24.79 -4.09 11.46
C PHE A 153 24.60 -2.86 10.58
N PHE A 154 25.57 -2.65 9.71
CA PHE A 154 25.60 -1.56 8.75
C PHE A 154 25.33 -2.09 7.34
N GLY A 155 24.69 -1.28 6.51
CA GLY A 155 24.33 -1.66 5.14
C GLY A 155 23.02 -2.45 5.05
N SER A 156 22.74 -2.95 3.85
CA SER A 156 21.48 -3.63 3.52
C SER A 156 21.69 -4.77 2.53
N ASN A 157 20.81 -5.77 2.55
CA ASN A 157 20.90 -6.93 1.68
C ASN A 157 22.32 -7.55 1.70
N LEU A 158 22.86 -7.93 0.55
CA LEU A 158 24.16 -8.59 0.41
C LEU A 158 25.37 -7.73 0.78
N THR A 159 25.21 -6.41 0.97
CA THR A 159 26.31 -5.52 1.39
C THR A 159 26.37 -5.32 2.90
N MET A 160 25.46 -5.95 3.65
CA MET A 160 25.42 -5.83 5.10
C MET A 160 26.67 -6.41 5.75
N TYR A 161 27.15 -5.71 6.78
CA TYR A 161 28.22 -6.19 7.64
C TYR A 161 28.02 -5.76 9.09
N GLY A 162 28.57 -6.53 10.01
CA GLY A 162 28.64 -6.20 11.44
C GLY A 162 30.07 -6.39 11.95
N ILE A 163 30.39 -5.74 13.07
CA ILE A 163 31.68 -5.94 13.75
C ILE A 163 31.44 -6.81 14.97
N ILE A 164 31.99 -8.03 14.95
CA ILE A 164 31.88 -9.01 16.03
C ILE A 164 33.28 -9.51 16.31
N ASP A 165 33.68 -9.50 17.59
CA ASP A 165 35.03 -9.93 18.01
C ASP A 165 36.16 -9.18 17.26
N ASN A 166 35.97 -7.89 16.98
CA ASN A 166 36.87 -7.05 16.16
C ASN A 166 37.05 -7.50 14.70
N GLU A 167 36.21 -8.41 14.22
CA GLU A 167 36.20 -8.89 12.84
C GLU A 167 34.94 -8.41 12.10
N LYS A 168 35.11 -8.14 10.80
CA LYS A 168 34.02 -7.80 9.89
C LYS A 168 33.29 -9.08 9.47
N VAL A 169 32.06 -9.21 9.90
CA VAL A 169 31.17 -10.34 9.58
C VAL A 169 30.24 -9.93 8.43
N THR A 170 30.13 -10.77 7.41
CA THR A 170 29.32 -10.54 6.20
C THR A 170 28.62 -11.84 5.78
N TYR A 171 27.85 -11.81 4.70
CA TYR A 171 27.31 -13.03 4.06
C TYR A 171 28.38 -13.96 3.48
N TYR A 172 29.57 -13.42 3.19
CA TYR A 172 30.65 -14.14 2.52
C TYR A 172 31.84 -14.43 3.45
N SER A 173 31.70 -14.16 4.76
CA SER A 173 32.70 -14.48 5.78
C SER A 173 32.50 -15.90 6.34
N GLY A 174 33.38 -16.34 7.24
CA GLY A 174 33.19 -17.60 7.97
C GLY A 174 33.42 -18.87 7.15
N VAL A 175 34.22 -18.80 6.09
CA VAL A 175 34.74 -19.96 5.33
C VAL A 175 35.94 -20.61 6.03
#